data_AF-A0A6N0LQR2-F1
#
_entry.id   AF-A0A6N0LQR2-F1
#
_cell.length_a   1.000
_cell.length_b   1.000
_cell.length_c   1.000
_cell.angle_alpha   90.00
_cell.angle_beta   90.00
_cell.angle_gamma   90.00
#
_symmetry.space_group_name_H-M   'P 1'
#
loop_
_entity.id
_entity.type
_entity.pdbx_description
1 polymer ?
#
loop_
_entity_poly.entity_id
_entity_poly.type
_entity_poly.pdbx_seq_one_letter_code
_entity_poly.pdbx_strand_id
1 'polypeptide(L)'
;MSYCTNIDCLHPQNSDSSGFCNSCSQKLLLKQRYRTLAVIGHGGFGRTFLAIDEHLPTQPKCAIKQLCFPKENTEVWHKAVSVSSSNLV
;
A
#
# COMPACT_ATOMS: atom_id res chain seq x y z
N MET A 1 9.05 -7.12 -9.34
CA MET A 1 9.59 -7.02 -7.98
C MET A 1 8.49 -6.64 -6.99
N SER A 2 8.38 -7.28 -5.82
CA SER A 2 7.39 -6.96 -4.77
C SER A 2 7.96 -5.98 -3.74
N TYR A 3 7.11 -5.09 -3.22
CA TYR A 3 7.47 -4.10 -2.20
C TYR A 3 6.66 -4.31 -0.93
N CYS A 4 7.33 -4.45 0.22
CA CYS A 4 6.69 -4.59 1.53
C CYS A 4 6.02 -3.28 1.97
N THR A 5 4.77 -3.36 2.44
CA THR A 5 4.00 -2.20 2.92
C THR A 5 4.15 -1.94 4.42
N ASN A 6 4.93 -2.75 5.13
CA ASN A 6 5.27 -2.48 6.52
C ASN A 6 6.20 -1.25 6.59
N ILE A 7 5.79 -0.24 7.36
CA ILE A 7 6.53 1.01 7.51
C ILE A 7 7.88 0.82 8.22
N ASP A 8 7.99 -0.21 9.06
CA ASP A 8 9.19 -0.50 9.86
C ASP A 8 10.12 -1.52 9.17
N CYS A 9 9.84 -1.89 7.92
CA CYS A 9 10.67 -2.85 7.18
C CYS A 9 11.93 -2.17 6.63
N LEU A 10 13.10 -2.62 7.10
CA LEU A 10 14.40 -2.10 6.67
C LEU A 10 14.78 -2.54 5.25
N HIS A 11 14.28 -3.70 4.79
CA HIS A 11 14.55 -4.25 3.46
C HIS A 11 13.25 -4.62 2.73
N PRO A 12 12.55 -3.65 2.14
CA PRO A 12 11.20 -3.85 1.61
C PRO A 12 11.15 -4.55 0.24
N GLN A 13 12.27 -4.76 -0.44
CA GLN A 13 12.32 -5.36 -1.77
C GLN A 13 12.28 -6.89 -1.69
N ASN A 14 11.40 -7.51 -2.46
CA ASN A 14 11.19 -8.96 -2.47
C ASN A 14 10.98 -9.46 -3.90
N SER A 15 11.11 -10.77 -4.12
CA SER A 15 10.79 -11.37 -5.42
C SER A 15 9.29 -11.30 -5.72
N ASP A 16 8.90 -11.54 -6.97
CA ASP A 16 7.50 -11.51 -7.41
C ASP A 16 6.68 -12.72 -6.94
N SER A 17 7.35 -13.84 -6.68
CA SER A 17 6.72 -15.06 -6.20
C SER A 17 6.59 -15.13 -4.67
N SER A 18 7.26 -14.24 -3.93
CA SER A 18 7.18 -14.23 -2.46
C SER A 18 5.76 -13.90 -1.98
N GLY A 19 5.19 -14.77 -1.13
CA GLY A 19 3.94 -14.50 -0.40
C GLY A 19 4.14 -13.66 0.87
N PHE A 20 5.35 -13.70 1.43
CA PHE A 20 5.74 -13.01 2.66
C PHE A 20 7.06 -12.25 2.44
N CYS A 21 7.23 -11.16 3.17
CA CYS A 21 8.45 -10.37 3.13
C CYS A 21 9.59 -11.13 3.82
N ASN A 22 10.74 -11.26 3.16
CA ASN A 22 11.91 -11.95 3.69
C ASN A 22 12.55 -11.21 4.88
N SER A 23 12.27 -9.91 5.04
CA SER A 23 12.88 -9.06 6.09
C SER A 23 12.02 -8.93 7.35
N CYS A 24 10.70 -8.97 7.24
CA CYS A 24 9.79 -8.72 8.38
C CYS A 24 8.60 -9.67 8.46
N SER A 25 8.52 -10.68 7.60
CA SER A 25 7.45 -11.71 7.57
C SER A 25 6.04 -11.18 7.31
N GLN A 26 5.88 -9.90 6.96
CA GLN A 26 4.58 -9.32 6.56
C GLN A 26 4.10 -9.97 5.25
N LYS A 27 2.79 -10.25 5.15
CA LYS A 27 2.18 -10.68 3.88
C LYS A 27 2.39 -9.62 2.79
N LEU A 28 2.84 -10.04 1.61
CA LEU A 28 3.09 -9.14 0.49
C LEU A 28 1.83 -8.87 -0.36
N LEU A 29 0.83 -9.76 -0.29
CA LEU A 29 -0.45 -9.59 -0.98
C LEU A 29 -1.49 -8.92 -0.09
N LEU A 30 -1.89 -7.71 -0.47
CA LEU A 30 -2.98 -6.98 0.16
C LEU A 30 -4.30 -7.60 -0.26
N LYS A 31 -5.13 -7.98 0.72
CA LYS A 31 -6.42 -8.66 0.50
C LYS A 31 -6.33 -9.89 -0.42
N GLN A 32 -5.17 -10.55 -0.48
CA GLN A 32 -4.91 -11.68 -1.39
C GLN A 32 -5.15 -11.34 -2.88
N ARG A 33 -4.98 -10.07 -3.26
CA ARG A 33 -5.32 -9.57 -4.59
C ARG A 33 -4.29 -8.61 -5.16
N TYR A 34 -3.84 -7.65 -4.37
CA TYR A 34 -2.95 -6.61 -4.87
C TYR A 34 -1.52 -6.82 -4.42
N ARG A 35 -0.59 -6.74 -5.36
CA ARG A 35 0.86 -6.76 -5.10
C ARG A 35 1.43 -5.37 -5.33
N THR A 36 2.00 -4.79 -4.28
CA THR A 36 2.70 -3.51 -4.35
C THR A 36 4.08 -3.67 -4.98
N LEU A 37 4.47 -2.74 -5.84
CA LEU A 37 5.71 -2.77 -6.61
C LEU A 37 6.72 -1.71 -6.15
N ALA A 38 6.24 -0.50 -5.81
CA ALA A 38 7.07 0.61 -5.36
C ALA A 38 6.22 1.69 -4.69
N VAL A 39 6.86 2.58 -3.92
CA VAL A 39 6.25 3.84 -3.46
C VAL A 39 6.34 4.87 -4.58
N ILE A 40 5.20 5.50 -4.92
CA ILE A 40 5.11 6.54 -5.96
C ILE A 40 4.70 7.90 -5.40
N GLY A 41 4.38 7.99 -4.11
CA GLY A 41 4.09 9.24 -3.44
C GLY A 41 4.07 9.11 -1.93
N HIS A 42 4.39 10.19 -1.23
CA HIS A 42 4.22 10.34 0.21
C HIS A 42 3.67 11.73 0.51
N GLY A 43 2.85 11.86 1.57
CA GLY A 43 2.33 13.15 2.00
C GLY A 43 1.60 13.06 3.33
N GLY A 44 0.94 14.15 3.74
CA GLY A 44 0.30 14.27 5.06
C GLY A 44 -0.82 13.26 5.36
N PHE A 45 -1.26 12.50 4.36
CA PHE A 45 -2.28 11.47 4.49
C PHE A 45 -1.74 10.05 4.27
N GLY A 46 -0.42 9.87 4.27
CA GLY A 46 0.24 8.55 4.17
C GLY A 46 1.01 8.34 2.87
N ARG A 47 1.11 7.08 2.44
CA ARG A 47 1.95 6.62 1.32
C ARG A 47 1.11 6.08 0.18
N THR A 48 1.50 6.37 -1.05
CA THR A 48 0.89 5.83 -2.26
C THR A 48 1.85 4.85 -2.92
N PHE A 49 1.35 3.65 -3.22
CA PHE A 49 2.08 2.58 -3.87
C PHE A 49 1.58 2.38 -5.29
N LEU A 50 2.50 2.14 -6.22
CA LEU A 50 2.16 1.47 -7.47
C LEU A 50 1.94 -0.01 -7.15
N ALA A 51 0.85 -0.59 -7.62
CA ALA A 51 0.52 -2.00 -7.43
C ALA A 51 -0.01 -2.62 -8.72
N ILE A 52 -0.12 -3.94 -8.73
CA ILE A 52 -0.85 -4.72 -9.74
C ILE A 52 -2.01 -5.43 -9.06
N ASP A 53 -3.13 -5.52 -9.78
CA ASP A 53 -4.28 -6.34 -9.39
C ASP A 53 -4.13 -7.75 -9.98
N GLU A 54 -3.60 -8.68 -9.19
CA GLU A 54 -3.34 -10.06 -9.62
C GLU A 54 -4.61 -10.89 -9.81
N HIS A 55 -5.76 -10.40 -9.34
CA HIS A 55 -7.02 -11.08 -9.51
C HIS A 55 -7.60 -10.91 -10.92
N LEU A 56 -7.17 -9.88 -11.66
CA LEU A 56 -7.60 -9.64 -13.02
C LEU A 56 -6.63 -10.27 -14.03
N PRO A 57 -7.11 -10.89 -15.13
CA PRO A 57 -6.23 -11.58 -16.09
C PRO A 57 -5.15 -10.70 -16.71
N THR A 58 -5.44 -9.43 -16.92
CA THR A 58 -4.51 -8.46 -17.52
C THR A 58 -3.54 -7.85 -16.51
N GLN A 59 -3.68 -8.18 -15.22
CA GLN A 59 -2.89 -7.64 -14.11
C GLN A 59 -2.67 -6.13 -14.21
N PRO A 60 -3.75 -5.34 -14.30
CA PRO A 60 -3.64 -3.90 -14.51
C PRO A 60 -2.91 -3.25 -13.34
N LYS A 61 -2.17 -2.19 -13.66
CA LYS A 61 -1.53 -1.34 -12.65
C LYS A 61 -2.58 -0.46 -11.98
N CYS A 62 -2.48 -0.32 -10.66
CA CYS A 62 -3.32 0.56 -9.86
C CYS A 62 -2.47 1.31 -8.82
N ALA A 63 -3.07 2.33 -8.19
CA ALA A 63 -2.46 3.05 -7.09
C ALA A 63 -3.15 2.65 -5.78
N ILE A 64 -2.38 2.29 -4.75
CA ILE A 64 -2.91 1.97 -3.41
C ILE A 64 -2.42 3.02 -2.43
N LYS A 65 -3.35 3.67 -1.72
CA LYS A 65 -3.01 4.64 -0.68
C LYS A 65 -3.13 4.02 0.71
N GLN A 66 -2.00 3.85 1.38
CA GLN A 66 -1.95 3.52 2.80
C GLN A 66 -2.10 4.80 3.60
N LEU A 67 -3.21 4.92 4.32
CA LEU A 67 -3.44 6.07 5.18
C LEU A 67 -2.62 5.94 6.46
N CYS A 68 -1.83 6.96 6.78
CA CYS A 68 -1.06 7.05 8.02
C CYS A 68 -1.57 8.25 8.80
N PHE A 69 -2.13 8.01 9.99
CA PHE A 69 -2.58 9.06 10.89
C PHE A 69 -1.73 9.01 12.16
N PRO A 70 -1.19 10.16 12.63
CA PRO A 70 -0.67 10.25 13.99
C PRO A 70 -1.79 9.84 14.94
N LYS A 71 -1.47 9.04 15.97
CA LYS A 71 -2.44 8.40 16.86
C LYS A 71 -3.31 9.36 17.71
N GLU A 72 -3.30 10.66 17.48
CA GLU A 72 -3.83 11.65 18.42
C GLU A 72 -4.64 12.82 17.83
N ASN A 73 -5.24 12.71 16.64
CA ASN A 73 -6.25 13.72 16.29
C ASN A 73 -7.42 13.19 15.45
N THR A 74 -8.57 13.04 16.12
CA THR A 74 -9.87 12.61 15.57
C THR A 74 -10.34 13.51 14.42
N GLU A 75 -9.92 14.77 14.39
CA GLU A 75 -10.28 15.73 13.33
C GLU A 75 -9.64 15.37 11.96
N VAL A 76 -8.44 14.78 11.97
CA VAL A 76 -7.73 14.38 10.73
C VAL A 76 -8.41 13.17 10.07
N TRP A 77 -8.98 12.26 10.87
CA TRP A 77 -9.76 11.14 10.37
C TRP A 77 -11.00 11.61 9.60
N HIS A 78 -11.77 12.56 10.15
CA HIS A 78 -12.96 13.10 9.49
C HIS A 78 -12.64 13.82 8.17
N LYS A 79 -11.51 14.53 8.11
CA LYS A 79 -11.05 15.18 6.87
C LYS A 79 -10.55 14.18 5.81
N ALA A 80 -9.94 13.08 6.23
CA ALA A 80 -9.43 12.08 5.29
C ALA A 80 -10.55 11.25 4.64
N VAL A 81 -11.64 10.98 5.37
CA VAL A 81 -12.83 10.31 4.81
C VAL A 81 -13.50 11.19 3.76
N SER A 82 -13.63 12.50 3.99
CA SER A 82 -14.26 13.41 3.03
C SER A 82 -13.45 13.62 1.75
N VAL A 83 -12.10 13.61 1.83
CA VAL A 83 -11.21 13.79 0.66
C VAL A 83 -11.00 12.49 -0.14
N SER A 84 -11.14 11.32 0.48
CA SER A 84 -10.90 10.03 -0.19
C SER A 84 -12.03 9.62 -1.15
N SER A 85 -13.22 10.20 -1.00
CA SER A 85 -14.38 9.94 -1.86
C SER A 85 -14.28 10.54 -3.26
N SER A 86 -13.27 11.37 -3.55
CA SER A 86 -13.15 12.07 -4.83
C SER A 86 -12.15 11.45 -5.79
N ASN A 87 -11.27 10.52 -5.38
CA ASN A 87 -10.24 9.96 -6.28
C ASN A 87 -9.52 8.71 -5.73
N LEU A 88 -10.25 7.70 -5.26
CA LEU A 88 -9.66 6.40 -4.90
C LEU A 88 -10.54 5.25 -5.40
N VAL A 89 -10.05 4.57 -6.45
CA VAL A 89 -10.27 3.15 -6.70
C VAL A 89 -8.99 2.43 -6.32
#